data_AF-A0A1Q8BHM5-F1
#
_entry.id   AF-A0A1Q8BHM5-F1
#
_cell.length_a   1.000
_cell.length_b   1.000
_cell.length_c   1.000
_cell.angle_alpha   90.00
_cell.angle_beta   90.00
_cell.angle_gamma   90.00
#
_symmetry.space_group_name_H-M   'P 1'
#
loop_
_entity.id
_entity.type
_entity.pdbx_description
1 polymer ?
#
loop_
_entity_poly.entity_id
_entity_poly.type
_entity_poly.pdbx_seq_one_letter_code
_entity_poly.pdbx_strand_id
1 'polypeptide(L)' 'MTAVAWAGMGCLLNGRSCGRVHCRIDGIAFPLLAIVGALNVLSIISFDWNLFWLAFLLMLVGSFVPEWTRKKYS' A
#
# COMPACT_ATOMS: atom_id res chain seq x y z
N MET A 1 1.39 -10.66 -3.37
CA MET A 1 0.06 -10.22 -2.88
C MET A 1 -0.06 -10.32 -1.36
N THR A 2 0.18 -11.50 -0.76
CA THR A 2 0.17 -11.70 0.71
C THR A 2 1.11 -10.75 1.46
N ALA A 3 2.34 -10.57 0.96
CA ALA A 3 3.29 -9.61 1.54
C ALA A 3 2.80 -8.15 1.48
N VAL A 4 2.09 -7.77 0.41
CA VAL A 4 1.51 -6.42 0.24
C VAL A 4 0.39 -6.22 1.27
N ALA A 5 -0.50 -7.20 1.41
CA ALA A 5 -1.54 -7.18 2.43
C ALA A 5 -0.97 -7.10 3.85
N TRP A 6 0.07 -7.89 4.15
CA TRP A 6 0.73 -7.89 5.46
C TRP A 6 1.41 -6.56 5.76
N ALA A 7 2.18 -6.02 4.81
CA ALA A 7 2.84 -4.72 4.97
C ALA A 7 1.81 -3.59 5.17
N GLY A 8 0.74 -3.59 4.37
CA GLY A 8 -0.37 -2.67 4.52
C GLY A 8 -1.06 -2.77 5.87
N MET A 9 -1.43 -3.98 6.29
CA MET A 9 -2.09 -4.20 7.57
C MET A 9 -1.18 -3.81 8.75
N GLY A 10 0.12 -4.09 8.67
CA GLY A 10 1.10 -3.66 9.67
C GLY A 10 1.16 -2.13 9.79
N CYS A 11 1.17 -1.42 8.66
CA CYS A 11 1.12 0.04 8.62
C CYS A 11 -0.21 0.60 9.14
N LEU A 12 -1.34 -0.04 8.81
CA LEU A 12 -2.68 0.35 9.28
C LEU A 12 -2.81 0.22 10.80
N LEU A 13 -2.38 -0.92 11.36
CA LEU A 13 -2.47 -1.21 12.80
C LEU A 13 -1.47 -0.36 13.61
N ASN A 14 -0.25 -0.16 13.08
CA ASN A 14 0.81 0.57 13.77
C ASN A 14 0.83 2.07 13.43
N GLY A 15 -0.04 2.56 12.54
CA GLY A 15 0.04 3.92 12.01
C GLY A 15 -0.03 5.01 13.08
N ARG A 16 -0.80 4.78 14.16
CA ARG A 16 -0.90 5.71 15.30
C ARG A 16 0.39 5.79 16.13
N SER A 17 1.08 4.68 16.33
CA SER A 17 2.34 4.64 17.09
C SER A 17 3.53 5.07 16.23
N CYS A 18 3.49 4.78 14.93
CA CYS A 18 4.54 5.16 13.99
C CYS A 18 4.52 6.66 13.69
N GLY A 19 3.32 7.25 13.49
CA GLY A 19 3.14 8.68 13.21
C GLY A 19 3.75 9.16 11.88
N ARG A 20 4.16 8.22 11.02
CA ARG A 20 4.84 8.45 9.74
C ARG A 20 3.84 8.48 8.59
N VAL A 21 3.99 9.45 7.68
CA VAL A 21 3.00 9.67 6.61
C VAL A 21 2.91 8.46 5.67
N HIS A 22 4.04 7.77 5.41
CA HIS A 22 4.02 6.55 4.61
C HIS A 22 3.08 5.49 5.24
N CYS A 23 3.07 5.34 6.57
CA CYS A 23 2.29 4.31 7.25
C CYS A 23 0.78 4.59 7.12
N ARG A 24 0.39 5.86 7.06
CA ARG A 24 -1.01 6.24 6.83
C ARG A 24 -1.46 5.96 5.40
N ILE A 25 -0.59 6.22 4.43
CA ILE A 25 -0.88 6.03 3.01
C ILE A 25 -0.86 4.53 2.69
N ASP A 26 0.25 3.85 2.98
CA ASP A 26 0.44 2.42 2.70
C ASP A 26 -0.50 1.54 3.51
N GLY A 27 -0.87 2.00 4.71
CA GLY A 27 -1.89 1.35 5.54
C GLY A 27 -3.23 1.21 4.85
N ILE A 28 -3.58 2.10 3.92
CA ILE A 28 -4.85 2.05 3.17
C ILE A 28 -4.61 1.54 1.74
N ALA A 29 -3.56 2.01 1.10
CA ALA A 29 -3.27 1.73 -0.30
C ALA A 29 -2.93 0.25 -0.55
N PHE A 30 -2.10 -0.36 0.30
CA PHE A 30 -1.68 -1.75 0.11
C PHE A 30 -2.78 -2.78 0.37
N PRO A 31 -3.67 -2.64 1.39
CA PRO A 31 -4.82 -3.52 1.52
C PRO A 31 -5.78 -3.42 0.33
N LEU A 32 -6.03 -2.20 -0.18
CA LEU A 32 -6.85 -2.02 -1.39
C LEU A 32 -6.20 -2.69 -2.61
N LEU A 33 -4.91 -2.51 -2.80
CA LEU A 33 -4.18 -3.17 -3.89
C LEU A 33 -4.22 -4.71 -3.74
N ALA A 34 -4.10 -5.24 -2.52
CA ALA A 34 -4.24 -6.66 -2.27
C ALA A 34 -5.65 -7.20 -2.61
N ILE A 35 -6.71 -6.44 -2.33
CA ILE A 35 -8.08 -6.79 -2.75
C ILE A 35 -8.17 -6.85 -4.28
N VAL A 36 -7.62 -5.86 -4.99
CA VAL A 36 -7.58 -5.85 -6.46
C VAL A 36 -6.81 -7.06 -7.00
N GLY A 37 -5.68 -7.41 -6.39
CA GLY A 37 -4.94 -8.63 -6.70
C GLY A 37 -5.76 -9.91 -6.49
N ALA A 38 -6.50 -9.99 -5.38
CA ALA A 38 -7.36 -11.13 -5.08
C ALA A 38 -8.51 -11.26 -6.10
N LEU A 39 -9.13 -10.15 -6.51
CA LEU A 39 -10.17 -10.14 -7.53
C LEU A 39 -9.66 -10.65 -8.89
N ASN A 40 -8.40 -10.38 -9.23
CA ASN A 40 -7.77 -10.92 -10.45
C ASN A 40 -7.52 -12.43 -10.35
N VAL A 41 -7.02 -12.91 -9.21
CA VAL A 41 -6.85 -14.36 -8.95
C VAL A 41 -8.19 -15.10 -9.00
N LEU A 42 -9.26 -14.49 -8.47
CA LEU A 42 -10.63 -15.02 -8.54
C LEU A 42 -11.27 -14.90 -9.93
N SER A 43 -10.54 -14.37 -10.93
CA SER A 43 -11.02 -14.16 -12.30
C SER A 43 -12.26 -13.26 -12.41
N ILE A 44 -12.49 -12.40 -11.41
CA ILE A 44 -13.58 -11.40 -11.43
C ILE A 44 -13.19 -10.21 -12.31
N ILE A 45 -11.90 -9.86 -12.31
CA ILE A 45 -11.30 -8.84 -13.18
C ILE A 45 -10.03 -9.42 -13.81
N SER A 46 -9.59 -8.85 -14.94
CA SER A 46 -8.36 -9.29 -15.61
C SER A 46 -7.47 -8.08 -15.90
N PHE A 47 -6.20 -8.17 -15.50
CA PHE A 47 -5.16 -7.18 -15.76
C PHE A 47 -3.78 -7.86 -15.76
N ASP A 48 -2.81 -7.16 -16.33
CA ASP A 48 -1.42 -7.61 -16.40
C ASP A 48 -0.70 -7.49 -15.05
N TRP A 49 0.03 -8.54 -14.64
CA TRP A 49 0.74 -8.54 -13.35
C TRP A 49 1.83 -7.47 -13.26
N ASN A 50 2.44 -7.03 -14.37
CA ASN A 50 3.37 -5.90 -14.36
C ASN A 50 2.67 -4.59 -14.00
N LEU A 51 1.41 -4.40 -14.40
CA LEU A 51 0.62 -3.23 -14.01
C LEU A 51 0.39 -3.21 -12.49
N PHE A 52 0.13 -4.38 -11.89
CA PHE A 52 0.03 -4.53 -10.45
C PHE A 52 1.33 -4.17 -9.73
N TRP A 53 2.46 -4.68 -10.20
CA TRP A 53 3.77 -4.39 -9.61
C TRP A 53 4.18 -2.92 -9.80
N LEU A 54 3.87 -2.34 -10.94
CA LEU A 54 4.08 -0.92 -11.20
C LEU A 54 3.23 -0.06 -10.25
N ALA A 55 1.96 -0.40 -10.06
CA ALA A 55 1.09 0.28 -9.11
C ALA A 55 1.60 0.15 -7.67
N PHE A 56 2.06 -1.04 -7.28
CA PHE A 56 2.69 -1.26 -5.97
C PHE A 56 3.92 -0.37 -5.77
N LEU A 57 4.84 -0.34 -6.73
CA LEU A 57 6.06 0.47 -6.64
C LEU A 57 5.75 1.96 -6.62
N LEU A 58 4.77 2.43 -7.41
CA LEU A 58 4.34 3.82 -7.40
C LEU A 58 3.72 4.22 -6.06
N MET A 59 2.88 3.36 -5.47
CA MET A 59 2.31 3.62 -4.13
C MET A 59 3.41 3.63 -3.07
N LEU A 60 4.31 2.65 -3.10
CA LEU A 60 5.43 2.56 -2.18
C LEU A 60 6.31 3.81 -2.27
N VAL A 61 6.87 4.11 -3.44
CA VAL A 61 7.75 5.29 -3.59
C VAL A 61 6.98 6.58 -3.31
N GLY A 62 5.75 6.69 -3.82
CA GLY A 62 4.89 7.84 -3.64
C GLY A 62 4.50 8.12 -2.19
N SER A 63 4.38 7.10 -1.33
CA SER A 63 4.07 7.26 0.08
C SER A 63 5.26 7.83 0.89
N PHE A 64 6.49 7.61 0.42
CA PHE A 64 7.71 8.18 1.01
C PHE A 64 8.00 9.61 0.57
N VAL A 65 7.51 10.05 -0.61
CA VAL A 65 7.65 11.44 -1.08
C VAL A 65 7.16 12.47 -0.05
N PRO A 66 5.96 12.36 0.55
CA PRO A 66 5.52 13.31 1.56
C PRO A 66 6.35 13.25 2.85
N GLU A 67 7.12 12.19 3.11
CA GLU A 67 8.05 12.19 4.26
C GLU A 67 9.23 13.15 4.08
N TRP A 68 9.61 13.44 2.84
CA TRP A 68 10.65 14.42 2.54
C TRP A 68 10.22 15.85 2.86
N THR A 69 8.92 16.14 2.80
CA THR A 69 8.36 17.47 3.12
C THR A 69 7.71 17.54 4.50
N ARG A 70 7.15 16.44 5.01
CA ARG A 70 6.53 16.30 6.33
C ARG A 70 6.91 14.97 6.98
N LYS A 71 7.82 15.01 7.94
CA LYS A 71 8.39 13.80 8.58
C LYS A 71 7.40 13.04 9.47
N LYS A 72 6.37 13.70 10.03
CA LYS A 72 5.39 13.09 10.92
C LYS A 72 4.02 13.75 10.76
N TYR A 73 2.97 12.97 10.87
CA TYR A 73 1.63 13.47 11.15
C TYR A 73 1.31 13.11 12.60
N SER A 74 1.01 14.12 13.41
CA SER A 74 0.50 13.99 14.78
C SER A 74 -0.80 14.77 14.89
#